data_AF-A0A7Z9J3K6-F1
#
_entry.id   AF-A0A7Z9J3K6-F1
#
_cell.length_a   1.000
_cell.length_b   1.000
_cell.length_c   1.000
_cell.angle_alpha   90.00
_cell.angle_beta   90.00
_cell.angle_gamma   90.00
#
_symmetry.space_group_name_H-M   'P 1'
#
loop_
_entity.id
_entity.type
_entity.pdbx_description
1 polymer ?
#
loop_
_entity_poly.entity_id
_entity_poly.type
_entity_poly.pdbx_seq_one_letter_code
_entity_poly.pdbx_strand_id
1 'polypeptide(L)' 'MERMEQSNSIEILPLPPTIIVCPDCSVPWSADYDDYSWMRKRDLLVCACGEVLCEVNELCD' A
#
# COMPACT_ATOMS: atom_id res chain seq x y z
N MET A 1 9.28 38.44 -23.21
CA MET A 1 10.17 37.39 -22.65
C MET A 1 9.37 36.66 -21.60
N GLU A 2 8.65 35.62 -22.00
CA GLU A 2 7.76 34.86 -21.12
C GLU A 2 8.20 33.40 -21.22
N ARG A 3 9.03 32.96 -20.29
CA ARG A 3 9.31 31.53 -20.10
C ARG A 3 8.45 31.10 -18.92
N MET A 4 7.25 30.61 -19.25
CA MET A 4 6.41 29.86 -18.32
C MET A 4 7.13 28.56 -18.00
N GLU A 5 7.64 28.44 -16.78
CA GLU A 5 8.16 27.18 -16.26
C GLU A 5 6.96 26.31 -15.84
N GLN A 6 6.42 25.55 -16.79
CA GLN A 6 5.51 24.44 -16.51
C GLN A 6 6.34 23.28 -15.95
N SER A 7 6.65 23.34 -14.66
CA SER A 7 7.30 22.23 -13.96
C SER A 7 6.23 21.27 -13.43
N ASN A 8 5.80 20.40 -14.34
CA ASN A 8 5.28 19.05 -14.17
C ASN A 8 5.09 18.62 -12.70
N SER A 9 3.90 18.85 -12.15
CA SER A 9 3.46 18.15 -10.94
C SER A 9 3.33 16.68 -11.33
N ILE A 10 4.25 15.84 -10.85
CA ILE A 10 4.07 14.40 -10.86
C ILE A 10 2.87 14.17 -9.94
N GLU A 11 1.67 14.11 -10.50
CA GLU A 11 0.51 13.57 -9.80
C GLU A 11 0.86 12.11 -9.56
N ILE A 12 1.38 11.82 -8.36
CA ILE A 12 1.51 10.46 -7.85
C ILE A 12 0.08 9.95 -7.78
N LEU A 13 -0.41 9.37 -8.87
CA LEU A 13 -1.70 8.69 -8.88
C LEU A 13 -1.61 7.65 -7.77
N PRO A 14 -2.48 7.70 -6.74
CA PRO A 14 -2.43 6.72 -5.68
C PRO A 14 -2.61 5.36 -6.34
N LEU A 15 -1.62 4.49 -6.17
CA LEU A 15 -1.75 3.10 -6.59
C LEU A 15 -3.05 2.57 -5.96
N PRO A 16 -3.85 1.79 -6.71
CA PRO A 16 -5.08 1.24 -6.14
C PRO A 16 -4.72 0.51 -4.84
N PRO A 17 -5.47 0.70 -3.75
CA PRO A 17 -5.18 0.04 -2.49
C PRO A 17 -5.19 -1.46 -2.71
N THR A 18 -4.12 -2.14 -2.32
CA THR A 18 -4.06 -3.60 -2.41
C THR A 18 -5.01 -4.16 -1.35
N ILE A 19 -6.08 -4.82 -1.82
CA ILE A 19 -7.06 -5.48 -0.95
C ILE A 19 -6.65 -6.94 -0.78
N ILE A 20 -6.41 -7.34 0.46
CA ILE A 20 -6.03 -8.69 0.86
C ILE A 20 -7.16 -9.26 1.69
N VAL A 21 -7.60 -10.47 1.39
CA VAL A 21 -8.66 -11.13 2.16
C VAL A 21 -8.03 -12.18 3.06
N CYS A 22 -8.36 -12.14 4.36
CA CYS A 22 -7.88 -13.16 5.29
C CYS A 22 -8.41 -14.54 4.90
N PRO A 23 -7.55 -15.56 4.74
CA PRO A 23 -7.98 -16.90 4.33
C PRO A 23 -8.84 -17.59 5.40
N ASP A 24 -8.67 -17.24 6.68
CA ASP A 24 -9.39 -17.86 7.79
C ASP A 24 -10.75 -17.19 8.04
N CYS A 25 -10.76 -15.88 8.30
CA CYS A 25 -11.98 -15.16 8.67
C CYS A 25 -12.65 -14.42 7.51
N SER A 26 -12.09 -14.47 6.29
CA SER A 26 -12.59 -13.76 5.10
C SER A 26 -12.74 -12.25 5.28
N VAL A 27 -12.07 -11.67 6.29
CA VAL A 27 -12.08 -10.24 6.55
C VAL A 27 -11.20 -9.54 5.51
N PRO A 28 -11.71 -8.53 4.79
CA PRO A 28 -10.90 -7.74 3.88
C PRO A 28 -9.99 -6.80 4.66
N TRP A 29 -8.75 -6.71 4.20
CA TRP A 29 -7.72 -5.83 4.70
C TRP A 29 -7.20 -4.96 3.55
N SER A 30 -7.06 -3.66 3.78
CA SER A 30 -6.58 -2.70 2.78
C SER A 30 -5.35 -1.98 3.29
N ALA A 31 -4.26 -2.02 2.53
CA ALA A 31 -3.11 -1.13 2.73
C ALA A 31 -3.28 0.11 1.86
N ASP A 32 -3.47 1.26 2.50
CA ASP A 32 -3.10 2.54 1.88
C ASP A 32 -1.63 2.81 2.21
N TYR A 33 -0.76 2.65 1.21
CA TYR A 33 0.69 2.78 1.39
C TYR A 33 1.13 4.15 1.91
N ASP A 34 0.36 5.20 1.62
CA ASP A 34 0.59 6.55 2.15
C ASP A 34 0.48 6.59 3.68
N ASP A 35 -0.43 5.81 4.29
CA ASP A 35 -0.59 5.74 5.75
C ASP A 35 0.44 4.80 6.43
N TYR A 36 1.07 3.93 5.64
CA TYR A 36 1.99 2.89 6.12
C TYR A 36 3.43 3.08 5.63
N SER A 37 3.84 4.32 5.34
CA SER A 37 5.22 4.66 4.95
C SER A 37 6.30 4.24 5.97
N TRP A 38 5.89 3.88 7.19
CA TRP A 38 6.73 3.37 8.26
C TRP A 38 6.87 1.84 8.28
N MET A 39 6.01 1.09 7.57
CA MET A 39 6.10 -0.36 7.45
C MET A 39 7.33 -0.73 6.61
N ARG A 40 8.12 -1.67 7.12
CA ARG A 40 9.26 -2.20 6.39
C ARG A 40 8.78 -3.28 5.44
N LYS A 41 9.45 -3.42 4.29
CA LYS A 41 9.16 -4.49 3.31
C LYS A 41 9.14 -5.91 3.91
N ARG A 42 9.83 -6.13 5.03
CA ARG A 42 9.89 -7.43 5.72
C ARG A 42 8.86 -7.59 6.84
N ASP A 43 8.01 -6.61 7.05
CA ASP A 43 6.95 -6.73 8.04
C ASP A 43 5.90 -7.71 7.53
N LEU A 44 5.36 -8.49 8.46
CA LEU A 44 4.28 -9.43 8.19
C LEU A 44 2.96 -8.73 8.45
N LEU A 45 2.05 -8.84 7.50
CA LEU A 45 0.68 -8.45 7.70
C LEU A 45 -0.05 -9.55 8.41
N VAL A 46 -0.57 -9.23 9.59
CA VAL A 46 -1.27 -10.17 10.46
C VAL A 46 -2.69 -9.67 10.64
N CYS A 47 -3.66 -10.54 10.36
CA CYS A 47 -5.06 -10.27 10.60
C CYS A 47 -5.34 -10.17 12.11
N ALA A 48 -6.42 -9.50 12.49
CA ALA A 48 -6.88 -9.44 13.88
C ALA A 48 -7.19 -10.83 14.49
N CYS A 49 -7.43 -11.86 13.66
CA CYS A 49 -7.58 -13.24 14.11
C CYS A 49 -6.25 -13.94 14.46
N GLY A 50 -5.11 -13.32 14.15
CA GLY A 50 -3.76 -13.89 14.35
C GLY A 50 -3.18 -14.58 13.12
N GLU A 51 -3.94 -14.71 12.04
CA GLU A 51 -3.48 -15.33 10.79
C GLU A 51 -2.56 -14.38 10.00
N VAL A 52 -1.46 -14.91 9.44
CA VAL A 52 -0.55 -14.15 8.58
C VAL A 52 -1.16 -14.05 7.18
N LEU A 53 -1.35 -12.83 6.71
CA LEU A 53 -1.92 -12.50 5.41
C LEU A 53 -0.86 -12.64 4.31
N CYS A 54 0.22 -11.88 4.41
CA CYS A 54 1.36 -11.86 3.47
C CYS A 54 2.53 -11.05 4.05
N GLU A 55 3.67 -11.05 3.35
CA GLU A 55 4.74 -10.07 3.59
C GLU A 55 4.45 -8.75 2.87
N VAL A 56 4.83 -7.62 3.47
CA VAL A 56 4.69 -6.29 2.83
C VAL A 56 5.43 -6.23 1.48
N ASN A 57 6.52 -6.98 1.32
CA ASN A 57 7.26 -7.06 0.06
C ASN A 57 6.43 -7.66 -1.09
N GLU A 58 5.48 -8.56 -0.80
CA GLU A 58 4.63 -9.20 -1.82
C GLU A 58 3.55 -8.27 -2.37
N LEU A 59 3.34 -7.13 -1.72
CA LEU A 59 2.35 -6.14 -2.10
C LEU A 59 2.96 -4.99 -2.92
N CYS A 60 4.30 -4.87 -2.94
CA CYS A 60 5.05 -3.80 -3.60
C CYS A 60 5.44 -4.10 -5.06
N ASP A 61 4.91 -5.15 -5.69
CA ASP A 61 5.25 -5.56 -7.07
C ASP A 61 4.39 -4.87 -8.14
#